data_AF-A0A5C5T850-F1
#
_entry.id   AF-A0A5C5T850-F1
#
_cell.length_a   1.000
_cell.length_b   1.000
_cell.length_c   1.000
_cell.angle_alpha   90.00
_cell.angle_beta   90.00
_cell.angle_gamma   90.00
#
_symmetry.space_group_name_H-M   'P 1'
#
loop_
_entity.id
_entity.type
_entity.pdbx_description
1 polymer ?
#
loop_
_entity_poly.entity_id
_entity_poly.type
_entity_poly.pdbx_seq_one_letter_code
_entity_poly.pdbx_strand_id
1 'polypeptide(L)'
;MLRNFLSFMSVCFFLVTIVPLGLSSLHWMSTPMDILMSFNVYFPCLIGAAGILLALTGPKGDLKLYLILANSLSLGLYLIKIFIISVTA
;
A
#
# COMPACT_ATOMS: atom_id res chain seq x y z
N MET A 1 12.00 17.67 11.78
CA MET A 1 12.35 17.13 10.45
C MET A 1 12.07 15.63 10.30
N LEU A 2 12.63 14.76 11.16
CA LEU A 2 12.48 13.30 11.05
C LEU A 2 11.01 12.82 10.96
N ARG A 3 10.11 13.43 11.74
CA ARG A 3 8.67 13.09 11.73
C ARG A 3 7.97 13.41 10.41
N ASN A 4 8.30 14.54 9.79
CA ASN A 4 7.75 14.91 8.48
C ASN A 4 8.29 13.98 7.40
N PHE A 5 9.56 13.57 7.51
CA PHE A 5 10.15 12.57 6.62
C PHE A 5 9.46 11.20 6.75
N LEU A 6 9.23 10.72 7.97
CA LEU A 6 8.48 9.47 8.23
C LEU A 6 7.05 9.53 7.68
N SER A 7 6.37 10.66 7.86
CA SER A 7 5.03 10.89 7.30
C SER A 7 5.05 10.89 5.77
N PHE A 8 6.03 11.54 5.15
CA PHE A 8 6.20 11.57 3.70
C PHE A 8 6.47 10.15 3.15
N MET A 9 7.35 9.39 3.79
CA MET A 9 7.64 8.00 3.42
C MET A 9 6.40 7.11 3.54
N SER A 10 5.56 7.29 4.57
CA SER A 10 4.29 6.57 4.71
C SER A 10 3.30 6.92 3.59
N VAL A 11 3.23 8.19 3.17
CA VAL A 11 2.43 8.59 2.00
C VAL A 11 2.98 7.97 0.71
N CYS A 12 4.31 7.95 0.53
CA CYS A 12 4.93 7.33 -0.64
C CYS A 12 4.62 5.83 -0.71
N PHE A 13 4.71 5.11 0.42
CA PHE A 13 4.34 3.70 0.47
C PHE A 13 2.87 3.46 0.18
N PHE A 14 1.98 4.30 0.70
CA PHE A 14 0.56 4.26 0.34
C PHE A 14 0.34 4.50 -1.16
N LEU A 15 1.02 5.48 -1.77
CA LEU A 15 0.91 5.75 -3.20
C LEU A 15 1.40 4.58 -4.05
N VAL A 16 2.54 3.98 -3.67
CA VAL A 16 3.12 2.83 -4.36
C VAL A 16 2.21 1.60 -4.28
N THR A 17 1.39 1.44 -3.25
CA THR A 17 0.43 0.33 -3.16
C THR A 17 -0.90 0.64 -3.85
N ILE A 18 -1.45 1.86 -3.66
CA ILE A 18 -2.79 2.20 -4.15
C ILE A 18 -2.82 2.53 -5.65
N VAL A 19 -1.77 3.16 -6.20
CA VAL A 19 -1.75 3.58 -7.61
C VAL A 19 -1.74 2.38 -8.56
N PRO A 20 -0.86 1.37 -8.39
CA PRO A 20 -0.90 0.18 -9.23
C PRO A 20 -2.22 -0.59 -9.08
N LEU A 21 -2.79 -0.60 -7.88
CA LEU A 21 -4.06 -1.26 -7.59
C LEU A 21 -5.22 -0.58 -8.32
N GLY A 22 -5.32 0.75 -8.28
CA GLY A 22 -6.33 1.52 -9.01
C GLY A 22 -6.16 1.48 -10.53
N LEU A 23 -4.92 1.53 -11.03
CA LEU A 23 -4.65 1.38 -12.46
C LEU A 23 -5.06 -0.01 -12.97
N SER A 24 -4.84 -1.04 -12.16
CA SER A 24 -5.25 -2.40 -12.51
C SER A 24 -6.76 -2.61 -12.51
N SER A 25 -7.52 -1.90 -11.66
CA SER A 25 -8.99 -2.00 -11.65
C SER A 25 -9.66 -1.30 -12.82
N LEU A 26 -9.01 -0.26 -13.37
CA LEU A 26 -9.52 0.49 -14.51
C LEU A 26 -9.25 -0.19 -15.88
N HIS A 27 -8.65 -1.39 -15.90
CA HIS A 27 -8.24 -2.11 -17.11
C HIS A 27 -7.27 -1.34 -18.04
N TRP A 28 -6.83 -0.13 -17.66
CA TRP A 28 -5.92 0.69 -18.46
C TRP A 28 -4.52 0.12 -18.52
N MET A 29 -3.98 -0.34 -17.39
CA MET A 29 -2.62 -0.87 -17.28
C MET A 29 -2.51 -1.87 -16.11
N SER A 30 -2.38 -3.17 -16.40
CA SER A 30 -2.04 -4.20 -15.40
C SER A 30 -0.54 -4.24 -15.10
N THR A 31 0.27 -3.80 -16.06
CA THR A 31 1.74 -3.81 -16.03
C THR A 31 2.38 -3.28 -14.74
N PRO A 32 1.98 -2.12 -14.16
CA PRO A 32 2.58 -1.64 -12.92
C PRO A 32 2.29 -2.55 -11.73
N MET A 33 1.12 -3.22 -11.72
CA MET A 33 0.77 -4.18 -10.69
C MET A 33 1.52 -5.51 -10.88
N ASP A 34 1.62 -5.97 -12.13
CA ASP A 34 2.35 -7.19 -12.49
C ASP A 34 3.83 -7.05 -12.15
N ILE A 35 4.44 -5.88 -12.38
CA ILE A 35 5.81 -5.57 -11.97
C ILE A 35 5.94 -5.62 -10.43
N LEU A 36 5.00 -5.01 -9.71
CA LEU A 36 5.03 -4.98 -8.24
C LEU A 36 4.90 -6.39 -7.63
N MET A 37 4.09 -7.26 -8.25
CA MET A 37 3.89 -8.64 -7.83
C MET A 37 4.94 -9.61 -8.38
N SER A 38 5.68 -9.25 -9.44
CA SER A 38 6.66 -10.13 -10.10
C SER A 38 7.82 -10.55 -9.20
N PHE A 39 8.18 -9.69 -8.23
CA PHE A 39 9.19 -10.04 -7.21
C PHE A 39 8.65 -11.00 -6.16
N ASN A 40 7.47 -10.70 -5.62
CA ASN A 40 6.74 -11.55 -4.69
C ASN A 40 5.28 -11.08 -4.62
N VAL A 41 4.32 -12.01 -4.67
CA VAL A 41 2.89 -11.71 -4.54
C VAL A 41 2.58 -10.95 -3.24
N TYR A 42 3.34 -11.19 -2.17
CA TYR A 42 3.19 -10.52 -0.87
C TYR A 42 4.03 -9.24 -0.70
N PHE A 43 4.89 -8.89 -1.65
CA PHE A 43 5.69 -7.66 -1.61
C PHE A 43 4.88 -6.38 -1.30
N PRO A 44 3.70 -6.20 -1.89
CA PRO A 44 2.89 -5.00 -1.68
C PRO A 44 2.23 -5.00 -0.30
N CYS A 45 1.98 -6.18 0.29
CA CYS A 45 1.59 -6.30 1.69
C CYS A 45 2.72 -5.87 2.63
N LEU A 46 3.98 -6.20 2.31
CA LEU A 46 5.12 -5.73 3.09
C LEU A 46 5.26 -4.21 3.03
N ILE A 47 5.05 -3.60 1.86
CA ILE A 47 5.06 -2.14 1.70
C ILE A 47 3.93 -1.49 2.50
N GLY A 48 2.71 -2.02 2.40
CA GLY A 48 1.57 -1.52 3.18
C GLY A 48 1.79 -1.62 4.69
N ALA A 49 2.32 -2.76 5.17
CA ALA A 49 2.65 -2.96 6.58
C ALA A 49 3.77 -2.02 7.04
N ALA A 50 4.81 -1.80 6.22
CA ALA A 50 5.85 -0.81 6.49
C ALA A 50 5.27 0.61 6.55
N GLY A 51 4.32 0.94 5.66
CA GLY A 51 3.58 2.21 5.67
C GLY A 51 2.83 2.45 6.98
N ILE A 52 2.19 1.41 7.53
CA ILE A 52 1.51 1.46 8.84
C ILE A 52 2.53 1.64 9.98
N LEU A 53 3.64 0.90 9.98
CA LEU A 53 4.69 1.02 11.00
C LEU A 53 5.33 2.41 11.02
N LEU A 54 5.56 2.99 9.84
CA LEU A 54 6.03 4.37 9.69
C LEU A 54 5.00 5.39 10.16
N ALA A 55 3.71 5.16 9.86
CA ALA A 55 2.62 6.00 10.37
C ALA A 55 2.48 5.91 11.90
N LEU A 56 2.77 4.75 12.50
CA LEU A 56 2.73 4.57 13.95
C LEU A 56 3.82 5.33 14.69
N THR A 57 5.02 5.42 14.09
CA THR A 57 6.23 5.99 14.69
C THR A 57 6.47 7.47 14.31
N GLY A 58 5.97 7.92 13.16
CA GLY A 58 6.22 9.27 12.63
C GLY A 58 5.25 10.35 13.12
N PRO A 59 4.03 10.45 12.58
CA PRO A 59 3.07 11.52 12.86
C PRO A 59 2.43 11.44 14.26
N LYS A 60 1.96 12.59 14.76
CA LYS A 60 1.13 12.73 15.98
C LYS A 60 -0.15 13.47 15.60
N GLY A 61 -1.24 13.24 16.34
CA GLY A 61 -2.55 13.83 16.06
C GLY A 61 -3.32 13.11 14.94
N ASP A 62 -4.26 13.80 14.31
CA ASP A 62 -5.22 13.20 13.36
C ASP A 62 -4.56 12.61 12.12
N LEU A 63 -3.47 13.22 11.65
CA LEU A 63 -2.71 12.75 10.48
C LEU A 63 -2.19 11.32 10.66
N LYS A 64 -1.87 10.92 11.91
CA LYS A 64 -1.49 9.55 12.24
C LYS A 64 -2.61 8.57 11.93
N LEU A 65 -3.83 8.89 12.38
CA LEU A 65 -4.99 8.04 12.16
C LEU A 65 -5.31 7.94 10.67
N TYR A 66 -5.29 9.05 9.94
CA TYR A 66 -5.51 9.05 8.48
C TYR A 66 -4.50 8.17 7.74
N LEU A 67 -3.21 8.26 8.06
CA LEU A 67 -2.18 7.45 7.41
C LEU A 67 -2.30 5.96 7.75
N ILE A 68 -2.62 5.63 9.00
CA ILE A 68 -2.87 4.25 9.41
C ILE A 68 -4.10 3.71 8.67
N LEU A 69 -5.19 4.48 8.62
CA LEU A 69 -6.43 4.06 7.94
C LEU A 69 -6.19 3.86 6.44
N ALA A 70 -5.50 4.80 5.79
CA ALA A 70 -5.20 4.76 4.37
C ALA A 70 -4.32 3.54 4.01
N ASN A 71 -3.22 3.34 4.75
CA ASN A 71 -2.35 2.17 4.52
C ASN A 71 -3.07 0.85 4.86
N SER A 72 -3.90 0.82 5.90
CA SER A 72 -4.70 -0.38 6.25
C SER A 72 -5.75 -0.69 5.19
N LEU A 73 -6.41 0.33 4.64
CA LEU A 73 -7.34 0.19 3.52
C LEU A 73 -6.64 -0.34 2.27
N SER A 74 -5.47 0.22 1.92
CA SER A 74 -4.70 -0.26 0.76
C SER A 74 -4.28 -1.71 0.97
N LEU A 75 -3.83 -2.07 2.18
CA LEU A 75 -3.45 -3.44 2.53
C LEU A 75 -4.64 -4.40 2.39
N GLY A 76 -5.81 -4.01 2.91
CA GLY A 76 -7.03 -4.81 2.81
C GLY A 76 -7.46 -5.06 1.37
N LEU A 77 -7.46 -4.02 0.53
CA LEU A 77 -7.75 -4.16 -0.91
C LEU A 77 -6.73 -5.08 -1.61
N TYR A 78 -5.46 -5.01 -1.20
CA TYR A 78 -4.41 -5.86 -1.76
C TYR A 78 -4.58 -7.32 -1.36
N LEU A 79 -4.92 -7.59 -0.10
CA LEU A 79 -5.22 -8.94 0.39
C LEU A 79 -6.41 -9.55 -0.32
N ILE A 80 -7.47 -8.76 -0.58
CA ILE A 80 -8.62 -9.20 -1.40
C ILE A 80 -8.15 -9.58 -2.80
N LYS A 81 -7.29 -8.77 -3.43
CA LYS A 81 -6.76 -9.07 -4.76
C LYS A 81 -5.90 -10.34 -4.79
N ILE A 82 -5.03 -10.54 -3.80
CA ILE A 82 -4.25 -11.77 -3.66
C ILE A 82 -5.18 -12.98 -3.48
N PHE A 83 -6.22 -12.86 -2.65
CA PHE A 83 -7.21 -13.91 -2.46
C PHE A 83 -7.91 -14.27 -3.78
N ILE A 84 -8.37 -13.28 -4.54
CA ILE A 84 -8.99 -13.50 -5.85
C ILE A 84 -8.02 -14.26 -6.77
N ILE A 85 -6.78 -13.77 -6.90
CA ILE A 85 -5.75 -14.44 -7.72
C ILE A 85 -5.57 -15.89 -7.28
N SER A 86 -5.47 -16.16 -5.98
CA SER A 86 -5.26 -17.51 -5.45
C SER A 86 -6.43 -18.48 -5.67
N VAL A 87 -7.65 -17.97 -5.81
CA VAL A 87 -8.85 -18.78 -6.07
C VAL A 87 -9.06 -19.00 -7.57
N THR A 88 -8.61 -18.06 -8.41
CA THR A 88 -8.75 -18.12 -9.88
C THR A 88 -7.58 -18.75 -10.62
N ALA A 89 -6.45 -18.98 -9.94
CA ALA A 89 -5.26 -19.66 -10.49
C ALA A 89 -5.36 -21.17 -10.35
#